data_AF-A0A068SIA3-F1
#
_entry.id   AF-A0A068SIA3-F1
#
_cell.length_a   1.000
_cell.length_b   1.000
_cell.length_c   1.000
_cell.angle_alpha   90.00
_cell.angle_beta   90.00
_cell.angle_gamma   90.00
#
_symmetry.space_group_name_H-M   'P 1'
#
loop_
_entity.id
_entity.type
_entity.pdbx_description
1 polymer ?
#
loop_
_entity_poly.entity_id
_entity_poly.type
_entity_poly.pdbx_seq_one_letter_code
_entity_poly.pdbx_strand_id
1 'polypeptide(L)'
;KILIVDYSDLKNLKTTEIEAERFLHDGGFDSTHRYFMVAANARNRVAVVDTKDDKLVALVDTGGATPHPGRGANFTHPVYGPVWATSHLGDESVALIGTDPEGHADSAWKIVDSFMPLAAVPVHQ
;
A
#
# COMPACT_ATOMS: atom_id res chain seq x y z
N LYS A 1 -15.16 1.14 -2.55
CA LYS A 1 -15.46 2.44 -1.91
C LYS A 1 -14.75 2.47 -0.56
N ILE A 2 -14.14 3.59 -0.22
CA ILE A 2 -13.52 3.85 1.09
C ILE A 2 -14.32 4.97 1.75
N LEU A 3 -14.65 4.82 3.02
CA LEU A 3 -15.34 5.84 3.81
C LEU A 3 -14.34 6.44 4.79
N ILE A 4 -14.03 7.72 4.64
CA ILE A 4 -13.33 8.50 5.65
C ILE A 4 -14.40 9.16 6.52
N VAL A 5 -14.33 8.92 7.82
CA VAL A 5 -15.29 9.43 8.81
C VAL A 5 -14.55 10.33 9.79
N ASP A 6 -14.95 11.59 9.87
CA ASP A 6 -14.46 12.55 10.85
C ASP A 6 -15.28 12.44 12.14
N TYR A 7 -14.61 12.03 13.21
CA TYR A 7 -15.20 11.85 14.54
C TYR A 7 -14.99 13.04 15.48
N SER A 8 -14.46 14.17 15.00
CA SER A 8 -14.24 15.37 15.83
C SER A 8 -15.55 15.94 16.41
N ASP A 9 -16.67 15.77 15.71
CA ASP A 9 -18.02 16.04 16.21
C ASP A 9 -18.90 14.78 16.09
N LEU A 10 -19.03 14.05 17.20
CA LEU A 10 -19.84 12.83 17.28
C LEU A 10 -21.34 13.05 17.03
N LYS A 11 -21.83 14.30 17.07
CA LYS A 11 -23.23 14.63 16.77
C LYS A 11 -23.45 14.91 15.30
N ASN A 12 -22.45 15.45 14.60
CA ASN A 12 -22.52 15.86 13.20
C ASN A 12 -21.36 15.23 12.41
N LEU A 13 -21.36 13.90 12.30
CA LEU A 13 -20.31 13.18 11.58
C LEU A 13 -20.21 13.69 10.13
N LYS A 14 -18.98 14.01 9.71
CA LYS A 14 -18.67 14.30 8.32
C LYS A 14 -18.08 13.06 7.68
N THR A 15 -18.59 12.69 6.52
CA THR A 15 -18.15 11.51 5.77
C THR A 15 -17.73 11.89 4.36
N THR A 16 -16.55 11.42 3.95
CA THR A 16 -16.09 11.47 2.57
C THR A 16 -16.11 10.06 2.00
N GLU A 17 -16.78 9.87 0.87
CA GLU A 17 -16.82 8.61 0.15
C GLU A 17 -15.90 8.67 -1.07
N ILE A 18 -14.92 7.77 -1.10
CA ILE A 18 -13.91 7.69 -2.15
C ILE A 18 -14.15 6.44 -2.99
N GLU A 19 -14.25 6.61 -4.31
CA GLU A 19 -14.25 5.49 -5.23
C GLU A 19 -12.88 4.80 -5.18
N ALA A 20 -12.91 3.48 -5.02
CA ALA A 20 -11.70 2.66 -4.87
C ALA A 20 -11.97 1.28 -5.47
N GLU A 21 -10.91 0.54 -5.73
CA GLU A 21 -10.96 -0.82 -6.26
C GLU A 21 -11.82 -1.74 -5.37
N ARG A 22 -12.39 -2.78 -5.98
CA ARG A 22 -13.19 -3.79 -5.26
C ARG A 22 -12.30 -4.71 -4.45
N PHE A 23 -12.87 -5.34 -3.41
CA PHE A 23 -12.19 -6.33 -2.55
C PHE A 23 -11.04 -5.74 -1.71
N LEU A 24 -11.27 -4.54 -1.17
CA LEU A 24 -10.41 -3.99 -0.13
C LEU A 24 -10.43 -4.91 1.09
N HIS A 25 -9.25 -5.15 1.67
CA HIS A 25 -9.09 -6.08 2.79
C HIS A 25 -8.33 -5.42 3.95
N ASP A 26 -7.02 -5.48 3.92
CA ASP A 26 -6.11 -4.99 4.96
C ASP A 26 -5.15 -3.94 4.40
N GLY A 27 -4.51 -3.21 5.30
CA GLY A 27 -3.67 -2.08 4.95
C GLY A 27 -3.06 -1.38 6.15
N GLY A 28 -2.15 -0.46 5.88
CA GLY A 28 -1.50 0.35 6.89
C GLY A 28 -1.02 1.67 6.34
N PHE A 29 -0.60 2.54 7.26
CA PHE A 29 -0.04 3.82 6.90
C PHE A 29 1.39 3.69 6.39
N ASP A 30 1.76 4.60 5.50
CA ASP A 30 3.16 4.90 5.19
C ASP A 30 3.89 5.43 6.44
N SER A 31 5.22 5.58 6.35
CA SER A 31 6.04 6.06 7.47
C SER A 31 5.67 7.45 8.00
N THR A 32 5.02 8.30 7.18
CA THR A 32 4.60 9.65 7.57
C THR A 32 3.22 9.69 8.22
N HIS A 33 2.49 8.57 8.22
CA HIS A 33 1.09 8.49 8.64
C HIS A 33 0.12 9.36 7.84
N ARG A 34 0.46 9.69 6.59
CA ARG A 34 -0.40 10.49 5.71
C ARG A 34 -1.09 9.64 4.65
N TYR A 35 -0.41 8.64 4.12
CA TYR A 35 -0.92 7.82 3.04
C TYR A 35 -1.32 6.46 3.59
N PHE A 36 -2.60 6.13 3.46
CA PHE A 36 -3.10 4.80 3.81
C PHE A 36 -3.01 3.88 2.60
N MET A 37 -2.23 2.81 2.74
CA MET A 37 -1.99 1.80 1.72
C MET A 37 -2.85 0.58 2.01
N VAL A 38 -3.82 0.28 1.15
CA VAL A 38 -4.80 -0.79 1.37
C VAL A 38 -4.85 -1.76 0.19
N ALA A 39 -4.75 -3.05 0.48
CA ALA A 39 -4.77 -4.10 -0.52
C ALA A 39 -6.19 -4.33 -1.05
N ALA A 40 -6.33 -4.28 -2.37
CA ALA A 40 -7.44 -4.82 -3.13
C ALA A 40 -7.06 -6.25 -3.58
N ASN A 41 -7.05 -7.18 -2.63
CA ASN A 41 -6.32 -8.44 -2.75
C ASN A 41 -6.72 -9.29 -3.97
N ALA A 42 -8.03 -9.49 -4.21
CA ALA A 42 -8.54 -10.26 -5.34
C ALA A 42 -8.35 -9.57 -6.71
N ARG A 43 -7.74 -8.38 -6.71
CA ARG A 43 -7.39 -7.58 -7.89
C ARG A 43 -5.90 -7.37 -8.06
N ASN A 44 -5.06 -7.96 -7.20
CA ASN A 44 -3.60 -7.82 -7.25
C ASN A 44 -3.13 -6.37 -7.21
N ARG A 45 -3.86 -5.52 -6.47
CA ARG A 45 -3.60 -4.07 -6.41
C ARG A 45 -3.52 -3.57 -4.99
N VAL A 46 -2.83 -2.45 -4.81
CA VAL A 46 -2.83 -1.62 -3.60
C VAL A 46 -3.39 -0.25 -3.95
N ALA A 47 -4.45 0.17 -3.26
CA ALA A 47 -4.97 1.52 -3.33
C ALA A 47 -4.23 2.41 -2.33
N VAL A 48 -3.88 3.61 -2.76
CA VAL A 48 -3.20 4.61 -1.93
C VAL A 48 -4.14 5.78 -1.71
N VAL A 49 -4.45 6.07 -0.46
CA VAL A 49 -5.34 7.16 -0.06
C VAL A 49 -4.55 8.22 0.69
N ASP A 50 -4.60 9.47 0.23
CA ASP A 50 -4.11 10.62 1.00
C ASP A 50 -5.16 11.00 2.03
N THR A 51 -4.88 10.78 3.31
CA THR A 51 -5.81 11.07 4.41
C THR A 51 -5.80 12.53 4.83
N LYS A 52 -4.85 13.33 4.31
CA LYS A 52 -4.87 14.79 4.52
C LYS A 52 -5.85 15.47 3.58
N ASP A 53 -5.92 14.98 2.34
CA ASP A 53 -6.74 15.55 1.26
C ASP A 53 -8.01 14.72 0.96
N ASP A 54 -8.27 13.66 1.73
CA ASP A 54 -9.39 12.74 1.59
C ASP A 54 -9.60 12.20 0.15
N LYS A 55 -8.52 11.76 -0.51
CA LYS A 55 -8.56 11.34 -1.92
C LYS A 55 -7.75 10.08 -2.23
N LEU A 56 -8.23 9.30 -3.20
CA LEU A 56 -7.44 8.23 -3.83
C LEU A 56 -6.35 8.89 -4.70
N VAL A 57 -5.08 8.56 -4.45
CA VAL A 57 -3.95 9.11 -5.22
C VAL A 57 -3.35 8.11 -6.19
N ALA A 58 -3.49 6.80 -5.94
CA ALA A 58 -3.01 5.78 -6.86
C ALA A 58 -3.72 4.42 -6.67
N LEU A 59 -3.71 3.63 -7.75
CA LEU A 59 -3.97 2.19 -7.75
C LEU A 59 -2.73 1.51 -8.33
N VAL A 60 -1.99 0.81 -7.49
CA VAL A 60 -0.70 0.20 -7.84
C VAL A 60 -0.90 -1.29 -8.05
N ASP A 61 -0.62 -1.80 -9.25
CA ASP A 61 -0.55 -3.25 -9.51
C ASP A 61 0.73 -3.80 -8.89
N THR A 62 0.63 -4.85 -8.08
CA THR A 62 1.79 -5.37 -7.34
C THR A 62 2.63 -6.34 -8.14
N GLY A 63 2.14 -6.82 -9.29
CA GLY A 63 2.79 -7.85 -10.10
C GLY A 63 2.74 -9.27 -9.50
N GLY A 64 2.41 -9.39 -8.21
CA GLY A 64 2.15 -10.65 -7.51
C GLY A 64 0.66 -10.93 -7.28
N ALA A 65 0.34 -12.12 -6.81
CA ALA A 65 -1.03 -12.61 -6.63
C ALA A 65 -1.51 -12.48 -5.19
N THR A 66 -2.65 -11.81 -4.97
CA THR A 66 -3.28 -11.67 -3.64
C THR A 66 -2.35 -11.01 -2.61
N PRO A 67 -2.03 -9.70 -2.76
CA PRO A 67 -1.27 -8.97 -1.76
C PRO A 67 -1.99 -9.01 -0.40
N HIS A 68 -1.24 -9.31 0.65
CA HIS A 68 -1.75 -9.48 2.01
C HIS A 68 -0.77 -8.88 3.04
N PRO A 69 -0.77 -7.54 3.17
CA PRO A 69 0.25 -6.84 3.94
C PRO A 69 0.11 -6.95 5.46
N GLY A 70 -1.06 -7.30 5.99
CA GLY A 70 -1.43 -6.87 7.34
C GLY A 70 -1.44 -5.34 7.41
N ARG A 71 -0.47 -4.76 8.14
CA ARG A 71 -0.20 -3.31 8.14
C ARG A 71 0.89 -2.90 7.15
N GLY A 72 1.56 -3.87 6.54
CA GLY A 72 2.77 -3.70 5.75
C GLY A 72 3.99 -3.35 6.60
N ALA A 73 5.11 -3.10 5.92
CA ALA A 73 6.37 -2.73 6.55
C ALA A 73 6.95 -1.48 5.88
N ASN A 74 7.26 -0.46 6.69
CA ASN A 74 7.88 0.78 6.23
C ASN A 74 9.37 0.77 6.52
N PHE A 75 10.19 1.20 5.56
CA PHE A 75 11.62 1.45 5.76
C PHE A 75 12.16 2.39 4.66
N THR A 76 13.39 2.87 4.85
CA THR A 76 14.08 3.67 3.83
C THR A 76 15.00 2.78 3.01
N HIS A 77 14.67 2.61 1.72
CA HIS A 77 15.50 1.90 0.78
C HIS A 77 16.72 2.76 0.38
N PRO A 78 17.95 2.21 0.34
CA PRO A 78 19.17 2.99 0.04
C PRO A 78 19.16 3.73 -1.29
N VAL A 79 18.41 3.22 -2.28
CA VAL A 79 18.33 3.79 -3.65
C VAL A 79 17.02 4.53 -3.90
N TYR A 80 15.91 4.07 -3.32
CA TYR A 80 14.56 4.53 -3.69
C TYR A 80 13.91 5.43 -2.63
N GLY A 81 14.59 5.67 -1.50
CA GLY A 81 14.04 6.42 -0.39
C GLY A 81 12.96 5.64 0.36
N PRO A 82 12.00 6.33 1.01
CA PRO A 82 10.92 5.69 1.76
C PRO A 82 10.07 4.75 0.89
N VAL A 83 9.92 3.52 1.38
CA VAL A 83 9.08 2.48 0.75
C VAL A 83 8.18 1.81 1.78
N TRP A 84 7.07 1.28 1.29
CA TRP A 84 6.17 0.39 2.01
C TRP A 84 6.12 -0.96 1.30
N ALA A 85 6.21 -2.04 2.06
CA ALA A 85 6.30 -3.40 1.54
C ALA A 85 5.06 -4.25 1.86
N THR A 86 4.71 -5.12 0.91
CA THR A 86 3.71 -6.19 1.08
C THR A 86 4.24 -7.51 0.54
N SER A 87 3.93 -8.60 1.25
CA SER A 87 4.02 -9.96 0.71
C SER A 87 2.71 -10.36 0.01
N HIS A 88 2.73 -11.52 -0.62
CA HIS A 88 1.61 -12.11 -1.33
C HIS A 88 1.23 -13.47 -0.73
N LEU A 89 -0.06 -13.82 -0.79
CA LEU A 89 -0.53 -15.17 -0.43
C LEU A 89 -0.56 -16.10 -1.64
N GLY A 90 -0.69 -15.55 -2.84
CA GLY A 90 -0.80 -16.33 -4.08
C GLY A 90 0.55 -16.67 -4.73
N ASP A 91 1.63 -16.04 -4.27
CA ASP A 91 3.02 -16.35 -4.65
C ASP A 91 3.99 -15.88 -3.55
N GLU A 92 5.28 -16.12 -3.77
CA GLU A 92 6.34 -15.87 -2.79
C GLU A 92 6.93 -14.46 -2.89
N SER A 93 6.42 -13.59 -3.77
CA SER A 93 7.03 -12.29 -4.01
C SER A 93 6.76 -11.30 -2.87
N VAL A 94 7.75 -10.42 -2.64
CA VAL A 94 7.61 -9.20 -1.84
C VAL A 94 7.73 -8.02 -2.79
N ALA A 95 6.72 -7.15 -2.76
CA ALA A 95 6.70 -5.92 -3.55
C ALA A 95 7.01 -4.70 -2.68
N LEU A 96 7.85 -3.81 -3.20
CA LEU A 96 8.18 -2.52 -2.58
C LEU A 96 7.52 -1.39 -3.37
N ILE A 97 6.73 -0.55 -2.69
CA ILE A 97 6.09 0.63 -3.27
C ILE A 97 6.73 1.88 -2.70
N GLY A 98 7.16 2.82 -3.55
CA GLY A 98 7.67 4.12 -3.11
C GLY A 98 6.57 5.00 -2.51
N THR A 99 6.84 5.65 -1.37
CA THR A 99 5.82 6.39 -0.60
C THR A 99 6.11 7.88 -0.40
N ASP A 100 7.15 8.41 -1.04
CA ASP A 100 7.59 9.80 -0.87
C ASP A 100 7.44 10.63 -2.17
N PRO A 101 6.26 11.24 -2.41
CA PRO A 101 6.04 12.08 -3.59
C PRO A 101 6.78 13.43 -3.56
N GLU A 102 7.34 13.86 -2.43
CA GLU A 102 8.05 15.14 -2.32
C GLU A 102 9.55 14.98 -2.54
N GLY A 103 10.19 14.02 -1.85
CA GLY A 103 11.63 13.77 -1.96
C GLY A 103 12.02 12.77 -3.05
N HIS A 104 11.11 11.88 -3.46
CA HIS A 104 11.37 10.79 -4.42
C HIS A 104 10.22 10.65 -5.42
N ALA A 105 9.79 11.77 -6.01
CA ALA A 105 8.63 11.85 -6.91
C ALA A 105 8.64 10.82 -8.07
N ASP A 106 9.82 10.49 -8.61
CA ASP A 106 9.96 9.51 -9.69
C ASP A 106 9.62 8.07 -9.24
N SER A 107 9.75 7.76 -7.96
CA SER A 107 9.47 6.46 -7.35
C SER A 107 8.11 6.38 -6.67
N ALA A 108 7.50 7.53 -6.36
CA ALA A 108 6.24 7.59 -5.63
C ALA A 108 5.12 6.84 -6.35
N TRP A 109 4.41 5.99 -5.60
CA TRP A 109 3.27 5.21 -6.05
C TRP A 109 3.57 4.22 -7.18
N LYS A 110 4.82 3.79 -7.29
CA LYS A 110 5.27 2.75 -8.22
C LYS A 110 5.87 1.58 -7.46
N ILE A 111 5.76 0.39 -8.06
CA ILE A 111 6.59 -0.75 -7.66
C ILE A 111 8.02 -0.41 -8.03
N VAL A 112 8.87 -0.22 -7.02
CA VAL A 112 10.30 0.11 -7.21
C VAL A 112 11.18 -1.15 -7.18
N ASP A 113 10.68 -2.23 -6.58
CA ASP A 113 11.32 -3.54 -6.59
C ASP A 113 10.30 -4.66 -6.33
N SER A 114 10.60 -5.85 -6.81
CA SER A 114 9.88 -7.09 -6.50
C SER A 114 10.86 -8.26 -6.49
N PHE A 115 10.88 -9.01 -5.39
CA PHE A 115 11.84 -10.11 -5.22
C PHE A 115 11.23 -11.28 -4.46
N MET A 116 11.82 -12.46 -4.64
CA MET A 116 11.54 -13.62 -3.80
C MET A 116 12.46 -13.59 -2.56
N PRO A 117 11.92 -13.74 -1.34
CA PRO A 117 12.74 -13.78 -0.14
C PRO A 117 13.61 -15.04 -0.15
N LEU A 118 14.86 -14.91 0.33
CA LEU A 118 15.87 -15.99 0.33
C LEU A 118 15.42 -17.30 0.99
N ALA A 119 14.46 -17.26 1.91
CA ALA A 119 13.90 -18.45 2.56
C ALA A 119 13.02 -19.31 1.63
N ALA A 120 12.64 -18.78 0.45
CA ALA A 120 11.80 -19.45 -0.53
C ALA A 120 12.62 -20.17 -1.63
N VAL A 121 13.95 -20.01 -1.65
CA VAL A 121 14.80 -20.83 -2.53
C VAL A 121 14.83 -22.25 -1.98
N PRO A 122 14.39 -23.28 -2.73
CA PRO A 122 14.46 -24.65 -2.25
C PRO A 122 15.91 -24.99 -1.92
N VAL A 123 16.16 -25.42 -0.68
CA VAL A 123 17.47 -25.97 -0.26
C VAL A 123 17.62 -27.37 -0.85
N HIS A 124 17.69 -27.46 -2.17
CA HIS A 124 18.08 -28.65 -2.92
C HIS A 124 19.09 -28.24 -3.99
N GLN A 125 20.33 -28.08 -3.53
CA GLN A 125 21.55 -28.40 -4.27
C GLN A 125 22.47 -29.20 -3.35
#